data_AF-A0A6L9J1Y9-F1
#
_entry.id   AF-A0A6L9J1Y9-F1
#
_cell.length_a   1.000
_cell.length_b   1.000
_cell.length_c   1.000
_cell.angle_alpha   90.00
_cell.angle_beta   90.00
_cell.angle_gamma   90.00
#
_symmetry.space_group_name_H-M   'P 1'
#
loop_
_entity.id
_entity.type
_entity.pdbx_description
1 polymer ?
#
loop_
_entity_poly.entity_id
_entity_poly.type
_entity_poly.pdbx_seq_one_letter_code
_entity_poly.pdbx_strand_id
1 'polypeptide(L)'
;MRRNRLPLTLLLLVLILQTGARQPPADQPYTFVWVGDTLLADAAQEQLHMYGYLWPFAYLDGLLAGDFAIANAEGPITPVTVPFDPDQRWSYNAEPLAATALAQVGFDALGLANNHAMDRGGQGIADTAAYARAAGLAMFGAGTNRSEAERPLLVETPYGVVGIVGLGMN
;
A
#
# COMPACT_ATOMS: atom_id res chain seq x y z
N MET A 1 -0.88 34.56 -69.65
CA MET A 1 0.13 34.71 -68.59
C MET A 1 -0.34 33.97 -67.35
N ARG A 2 0.57 33.21 -66.73
CA ARG A 2 0.36 32.27 -65.62
C ARG A 2 -0.19 32.96 -64.37
N ARG A 3 -1.14 32.31 -63.68
CA ARG A 3 -1.23 32.38 -62.22
C ARG A 3 -1.24 30.96 -61.66
N ASN A 4 -0.09 30.60 -61.09
CA ASN A 4 0.17 29.34 -60.41
C ASN A 4 0.18 29.62 -58.90
N ARG A 5 -0.54 28.78 -58.16
CA ARG A 5 -0.21 28.16 -56.86
C ARG A 5 -0.19 29.04 -55.61
N LEU A 6 -0.84 28.58 -54.53
CA LEU A 6 -0.31 27.60 -53.55
C LEU A 6 -1.45 27.06 -52.66
N PRO A 7 -1.43 25.78 -52.25
CA PRO A 7 -2.37 25.22 -51.28
C PRO A 7 -1.95 25.60 -49.86
N LEU A 8 -2.96 25.76 -49.01
CA LEU A 8 -2.86 26.09 -47.59
C LEU A 8 -2.28 24.88 -46.83
N THR A 9 -0.98 24.85 -46.58
CA THR A 9 -0.37 23.84 -45.70
C THR A 9 -0.57 24.27 -44.25
N LEU A 10 -1.52 23.63 -43.57
CA LEU A 10 -1.76 23.77 -42.14
C LEU A 10 -0.55 23.18 -41.38
N LEU A 11 0.26 24.03 -40.76
CA LEU A 11 1.38 23.61 -39.92
C LEU A 11 0.82 23.20 -38.55
N LEU A 12 0.62 21.89 -38.35
CA LEU A 12 0.27 21.34 -37.05
C LEU A 12 1.53 21.33 -36.17
N LEU A 13 1.66 22.30 -35.26
CA LEU A 13 2.70 22.28 -34.24
C LEU A 13 2.34 21.22 -33.20
N VAL A 14 2.92 20.03 -33.33
CA VAL A 14 2.90 19.03 -32.25
C VAL A 14 3.89 19.52 -31.19
N LEU A 15 3.38 20.13 -30.14
CA LEU A 15 4.15 20.45 -28.94
C LEU A 15 4.45 19.12 -28.23
N ILE A 16 5.58 18.51 -28.54
CA ILE A 16 6.12 17.43 -27.72
C ILE A 16 6.56 18.10 -26.42
N LEU A 17 5.72 18.04 -25.39
CA LEU A 17 6.17 18.20 -24.02
C LEU A 17 7.18 17.08 -23.79
N GLN A 18 8.45 17.41 -23.97
CA GLN A 18 9.52 16.61 -23.40
C GLN A 18 9.32 16.68 -21.89
N THR A 19 8.56 15.72 -21.35
CA THR A 19 8.69 15.32 -19.96
C THR A 19 10.11 14.79 -19.85
N GLY A 20 11.07 15.70 -19.66
CA GLY A 20 12.42 15.33 -19.31
C GLY A 20 12.29 14.56 -18.01
N ALA A 21 12.30 13.23 -18.10
CA ALA A 21 12.54 12.38 -16.96
C ALA A 21 13.86 12.88 -16.39
N ARG A 22 13.78 13.62 -15.28
CA ARG A 22 14.93 14.21 -14.62
C ARG A 22 15.80 13.03 -14.27
N GLN A 23 16.91 12.85 -14.97
CA GLN A 23 17.82 11.75 -14.66
C GLN A 23 18.17 11.89 -13.18
N PRO A 24 17.87 10.87 -12.37
CA PRO A 24 18.21 10.92 -10.96
C PRO A 24 19.73 11.00 -10.83
N PRO A 25 20.24 11.70 -9.80
CA PRO A 25 21.67 11.65 -9.52
C PRO A 25 22.09 10.17 -9.43
N ALA A 26 23.06 9.78 -10.25
CA ALA A 26 23.38 8.39 -10.53
C ALA A 26 23.96 7.60 -9.33
N ASP A 27 24.09 8.25 -8.17
CA ASP A 27 25.00 7.81 -7.11
C ASP A 27 24.30 7.41 -5.79
N GLN A 28 22.96 7.50 -5.68
CA GLN A 28 22.24 7.08 -4.46
C GLN A 28 21.10 6.09 -4.76
N PRO A 29 21.14 4.83 -4.28
CA PRO A 29 20.07 3.87 -4.51
C PRO A 29 18.75 4.34 -3.88
N TYR A 30 17.63 4.07 -4.56
CA TYR A 30 16.30 4.14 -3.95
C TYR A 30 15.96 2.76 -3.37
N THR A 31 15.76 2.68 -2.06
CA THR A 31 15.65 1.42 -1.32
C THR A 31 14.21 1.17 -0.86
N PHE A 32 13.66 0.04 -1.29
CA PHE A 32 12.42 -0.49 -0.74
C PHE A 32 12.73 -1.46 0.41
N VAL A 33 12.03 -1.31 1.54
CA VAL A 33 12.06 -2.27 2.66
C VAL A 33 10.76 -3.06 2.64
N TRP A 34 10.86 -4.39 2.68
CA TRP A 34 9.72 -5.29 2.76
C TRP A 34 9.77 -6.09 4.06
N VAL A 35 8.69 -6.02 4.81
CA VAL A 35 8.44 -6.83 6.00
C VAL A 35 7.33 -7.82 5.67
N GLY A 36 7.47 -9.04 6.17
CA GLY A 36 6.48 -10.09 5.98
C GLY A 36 5.20 -9.86 6.78
N ASP A 37 4.49 -10.95 7.03
CA ASP A 37 3.22 -10.98 7.75
C ASP A 37 3.32 -10.25 9.09
N THR A 38 2.61 -9.14 9.17
CA THR A 38 2.62 -8.23 10.31
C THR A 38 1.24 -8.26 10.94
N LEU A 39 1.17 -8.85 12.13
CA LEU A 39 -0.05 -9.01 12.91
C LEU A 39 0.08 -8.32 14.27
N LEU A 40 -0.65 -7.22 14.45
CA LEU A 40 -0.79 -6.53 15.74
C LEU A 40 -2.11 -6.94 16.41
N ALA A 41 -2.25 -8.24 16.67
CA ALA A 41 -3.45 -8.87 17.21
C ALA A 41 -3.13 -10.24 17.87
N ASP A 42 -4.19 -11.02 18.09
CA ASP A 42 -4.13 -12.44 18.51
C ASP A 42 -3.30 -12.63 19.79
N ALA A 43 -2.30 -13.51 19.79
CA ALA A 43 -1.49 -13.82 20.96
C ALA A 43 -0.74 -12.60 21.55
N ALA A 44 -0.58 -11.52 20.76
CA ALA A 44 0.04 -10.28 21.22
C ALA A 44 -0.96 -9.26 21.81
N GLN A 45 -2.27 -9.50 21.74
CA GLN A 45 -3.29 -8.51 22.07
C GLN A 45 -3.18 -7.97 23.51
N GLU A 46 -2.92 -8.86 24.48
CA GLU A 46 -2.77 -8.46 25.88
C GLU A 46 -1.54 -7.55 26.07
N GLN A 47 -0.43 -7.86 25.40
CA GLN A 47 0.80 -7.07 25.46
C GLN A 47 0.63 -5.73 24.74
N LEU A 48 -0.09 -5.69 23.62
CA LEU A 48 -0.40 -4.45 22.89
C LEU A 48 -1.27 -3.52 23.75
N HIS A 49 -2.22 -4.05 24.52
CA HIS A 49 -3.01 -3.27 25.46
C HIS A 49 -2.20 -2.80 26.67
N MET A 50 -1.28 -3.63 27.18
CA MET A 50 -0.48 -3.31 28.36
C MET A 50 0.65 -2.30 28.07
N TYR A 51 1.34 -2.46 26.95
CA TYR A 51 2.55 -1.70 26.61
C TYR A 51 2.37 -0.73 25.44
N GLY A 52 1.22 -0.77 24.77
CA GLY A 52 0.91 0.05 23.61
C GLY A 52 1.34 -0.58 22.28
N TYR A 53 0.72 -0.13 21.19
CA TYR A 53 0.92 -0.70 19.85
C TYR A 53 2.30 -0.43 19.22
N LEU A 54 3.08 0.50 19.78
CA LEU A 54 4.47 0.74 19.38
C LEU A 54 5.47 -0.22 20.05
N TRP A 55 5.05 -0.92 21.11
CA TRP A 55 5.92 -1.79 21.89
C TRP A 55 6.63 -2.88 21.07
N PRO A 56 5.99 -3.58 20.10
CA PRO A 56 6.68 -4.58 19.29
C PRO A 56 7.85 -4.02 18.47
N PHE A 57 7.83 -2.71 18.21
CA PHE A 57 8.79 -2.03 17.35
C PHE A 57 9.92 -1.34 18.14
N ALA A 58 9.88 -1.37 19.47
CA ALA A 58 10.79 -0.62 20.34
C ALA A 58 12.29 -0.95 20.16
N TYR A 59 12.61 -2.07 19.50
CA TYR A 59 13.97 -2.51 19.24
C TYR A 59 14.26 -2.71 17.74
N LEU A 60 13.41 -2.17 16.86
CA LEU A 60 13.55 -2.29 15.41
C LEU A 60 14.15 -1.04 14.76
N ASP A 61 14.81 -0.19 15.55
CA ASP A 61 15.46 1.04 15.08
C ASP A 61 16.33 0.78 13.85
N GLY A 62 16.06 1.53 12.78
CA GLY A 62 16.81 1.44 11.52
C GLY A 62 16.45 0.27 10.61
N LEU A 63 15.63 -0.70 11.03
CA LEU A 63 15.19 -1.78 10.14
C LEU A 63 14.22 -1.31 9.06
N LEU A 64 13.49 -0.22 9.34
CA LEU A 64 12.62 0.45 8.37
C LEU A 64 13.32 1.63 7.69
N ALA A 65 14.65 1.78 7.85
CA ALA A 65 15.42 2.82 7.16
C ALA A 65 15.56 2.49 5.67
N GLY A 66 14.60 2.95 4.89
CA GLY A 66 14.62 2.97 3.43
C GLY A 66 13.82 4.17 2.92
N ASP A 67 13.72 4.29 1.60
CA ASP A 67 12.92 5.35 0.96
C ASP A 67 11.43 4.99 0.87
N PHE A 68 11.10 3.70 0.99
CA PHE A 68 9.73 3.22 1.01
C PHE A 68 9.61 1.87 1.74
N ALA A 69 8.89 1.82 2.85
CA ALA A 69 8.73 0.62 3.67
C ALA A 69 7.32 0.03 3.54
N ILE A 70 7.25 -1.29 3.37
CA ILE A 70 6.03 -2.04 3.11
C ILE A 70 5.90 -3.18 4.12
N ALA A 71 4.73 -3.31 4.74
CA ALA A 71 4.37 -4.49 5.52
C ALA A 71 3.28 -5.29 4.79
N ASN A 72 3.30 -6.61 4.94
CA ASN A 72 2.13 -7.44 4.62
C ASN A 72 1.19 -7.42 5.82
N ALA A 73 -0.01 -6.86 5.69
CA ALA A 73 -1.02 -6.92 6.74
C ALA A 73 -1.56 -8.34 6.79
N GLU A 74 -1.27 -9.05 7.88
CA GLU A 74 -1.72 -10.43 8.05
C GLU A 74 -3.24 -10.48 8.10
N GLY A 75 -3.86 -9.76 9.05
CA GLY A 75 -5.30 -9.74 9.24
C GLY A 75 -5.95 -8.38 8.96
N PRO A 76 -7.29 -8.32 9.01
CA PRO A 76 -8.03 -7.07 8.85
C PRO A 76 -7.79 -6.16 10.06
N ILE A 77 -7.70 -4.85 9.79
CA ILE A 77 -7.64 -3.78 10.80
C ILE A 77 -9.04 -3.17 10.92
N THR A 78 -9.80 -3.61 11.92
CA THR A 78 -11.24 -3.33 12.03
C THR A 78 -11.75 -3.44 13.48
N PRO A 79 -12.78 -2.64 13.87
CA PRO A 79 -13.50 -2.86 15.12
C PRO A 79 -14.47 -4.06 15.07
N VAL A 80 -14.68 -4.69 13.91
CA VAL A 80 -15.53 -5.87 13.77
C VAL A 80 -14.86 -7.07 14.44
N THR A 81 -15.48 -7.57 15.51
CA THR A 81 -14.95 -8.69 16.29
C THR A 81 -15.55 -10.04 15.90
N VAL A 82 -16.72 -10.04 15.24
CA VAL A 82 -17.38 -11.27 14.79
C VAL A 82 -16.69 -11.78 13.52
N PRO A 83 -16.23 -13.05 13.49
CA PRO A 83 -15.59 -13.63 12.31
C PRO A 83 -16.59 -13.78 11.15
N PHE A 84 -16.08 -13.66 9.92
CA PHE A 84 -16.88 -13.90 8.72
C PHE A 84 -17.24 -15.38 8.56
N ASP A 85 -16.27 -16.27 8.77
CA ASP A 85 -16.47 -17.71 8.87
C ASP A 85 -16.32 -18.15 10.33
N PRO A 86 -17.41 -18.58 11.01
CA PRO A 86 -17.36 -19.02 12.40
C PRO A 86 -16.61 -20.34 12.61
N ASP A 87 -16.41 -21.12 11.55
CA ASP A 87 -15.71 -22.42 11.59
C ASP A 87 -14.20 -22.27 11.31
N GLN A 88 -13.75 -21.08 10.91
CA GLN A 88 -12.35 -20.80 10.64
C GLN A 88 -11.54 -20.79 11.95
N ARG A 89 -10.65 -21.77 12.09
CA ARG A 89 -9.84 -21.97 13.30
C ARG A 89 -8.96 -20.77 13.68
N TRP A 90 -8.37 -20.11 12.69
CA TRP A 90 -7.51 -18.93 12.87
C TRP A 90 -8.15 -17.77 12.14
N SER A 91 -8.78 -16.86 12.90
CA SER A 91 -9.55 -15.75 12.34
C SER A 91 -9.19 -14.47 13.07
N TYR A 92 -8.38 -13.62 12.44
CA TYR A 92 -7.73 -12.47 13.06
C TYR A 92 -8.54 -11.17 12.93
N ASN A 93 -8.32 -10.27 13.88
CA ASN A 93 -8.69 -8.87 13.79
C ASN A 93 -7.71 -8.02 14.58
N ALA A 94 -7.04 -7.09 13.91
CA ALA A 94 -6.28 -6.04 14.56
C ALA A 94 -7.20 -4.85 14.86
N GLU A 95 -7.05 -4.24 16.04
CA GLU A 95 -7.79 -3.02 16.36
C GLU A 95 -7.31 -1.84 15.49
N PRO A 96 -8.15 -0.81 15.26
CA PRO A 96 -7.79 0.37 14.46
C PRO A 96 -6.46 1.05 14.81
N LEU A 97 -6.04 0.98 16.07
CA LEU A 97 -4.76 1.51 16.54
C LEU A 97 -3.54 0.88 15.84
N ALA A 98 -3.68 -0.33 15.29
CA ALA A 98 -2.64 -0.99 14.52
C ALA A 98 -2.22 -0.17 13.29
N ALA A 99 -3.17 0.40 12.54
CA ALA A 99 -2.84 1.22 11.37
C ALA A 99 -2.04 2.48 11.77
N THR A 100 -2.45 3.15 12.85
CA THR A 100 -1.72 4.30 13.37
C THR A 100 -0.30 3.93 13.81
N ALA A 101 -0.14 2.81 14.51
CA ALA A 101 1.18 2.36 14.95
C ALA A 101 2.09 2.00 13.77
N LEU A 102 1.58 1.28 12.76
CA LEU A 102 2.34 0.93 11.56
C LEU A 102 2.84 2.18 10.81
N ALA A 103 1.98 3.19 10.66
CA ALA A 103 2.40 4.47 10.07
C ALA A 103 3.46 5.17 10.94
N GLN A 104 3.27 5.21 12.26
CA GLN A 104 4.18 5.88 13.18
C GLN A 104 5.59 5.28 13.21
N VAL A 105 5.71 3.96 13.02
CA VAL A 105 7.03 3.30 13.00
C VAL A 105 7.74 3.43 11.66
N GLY A 106 7.06 3.97 10.63
CA GLY A 106 7.67 4.33 9.36
C GLY A 106 7.30 3.44 8.18
N PHE A 107 6.19 2.67 8.25
CA PHE A 107 5.65 2.05 7.04
C PHE A 107 4.95 3.09 6.16
N ASP A 108 5.14 2.97 4.85
CA ASP A 108 4.49 3.80 3.84
C ASP A 108 3.29 3.10 3.19
N ALA A 109 3.30 1.75 3.15
CA ALA A 109 2.23 0.99 2.55
C ALA A 109 1.97 -0.37 3.20
N LEU A 110 0.73 -0.85 3.03
CA LEU A 110 0.30 -2.19 3.42
C LEU A 110 -0.08 -3.04 2.19
N GLY A 111 0.49 -4.23 2.10
CA GLY A 111 -0.04 -5.30 1.25
C GLY A 111 -1.22 -5.98 1.95
N LEU A 112 -2.36 -6.08 1.27
CA LEU A 112 -3.59 -6.66 1.82
C LEU A 112 -3.96 -8.01 1.17
N ALA A 113 -3.17 -8.48 0.20
CA ALA A 113 -3.37 -9.76 -0.47
C ALA A 113 -2.89 -10.93 0.41
N ASN A 114 -3.51 -11.08 1.58
CA ASN A 114 -3.18 -12.11 2.56
C ASN A 114 -4.34 -13.10 2.72
N ASN A 115 -4.06 -14.37 3.02
CA ASN A 115 -5.10 -15.39 3.26
C ASN A 115 -6.06 -15.06 4.41
N HIS A 116 -5.67 -14.16 5.32
CA HIS A 116 -6.49 -13.68 6.43
C HIS A 116 -7.22 -12.36 6.14
N ALA A 117 -7.08 -11.77 4.95
CA ALA A 117 -7.69 -10.49 4.61
C ALA A 117 -9.24 -10.48 4.72
N MET A 118 -9.87 -11.65 4.60
CA MET A 118 -11.33 -11.84 4.64
C MET A 118 -11.85 -12.35 5.99
N ASP A 119 -11.03 -12.39 7.03
CA ASP A 119 -11.43 -12.93 8.35
C ASP A 119 -12.59 -12.14 8.99
N ARG A 120 -12.80 -10.88 8.58
CA ARG A 120 -13.94 -10.02 8.94
C ARG A 120 -14.77 -9.60 7.72
N GLY A 121 -14.64 -10.36 6.63
CA GLY A 121 -15.38 -10.21 5.38
C GLY A 121 -15.11 -8.87 4.68
N GLY A 122 -16.04 -8.49 3.80
CA GLY A 122 -15.94 -7.23 3.05
C GLY A 122 -15.90 -5.99 3.94
N GLN A 123 -16.53 -6.03 5.12
CA GLN A 123 -16.45 -4.93 6.09
C GLN A 123 -15.04 -4.80 6.65
N GLY A 124 -14.38 -5.92 6.97
CA GLY A 124 -12.98 -5.94 7.41
C GLY A 124 -12.04 -5.30 6.39
N ILE A 125 -12.20 -5.61 5.10
CA ILE A 125 -11.43 -4.97 4.02
C ILE A 125 -11.71 -3.47 3.95
N ALA A 126 -12.99 -3.08 3.96
CA ALA A 126 -13.38 -1.67 3.88
C ALA A 126 -12.85 -0.84 5.06
N ASP A 127 -12.92 -1.39 6.28
CA ASP A 127 -12.39 -0.76 7.49
C ASP A 127 -10.87 -0.67 7.44
N THR A 128 -10.18 -1.76 7.06
CA THR A 128 -8.72 -1.76 6.89
C THR A 128 -8.31 -0.63 5.96
N ALA A 129 -9.04 -0.49 4.84
CA ALA A 129 -8.79 0.57 3.88
C ALA A 129 -9.07 1.98 4.43
N ALA A 130 -10.09 2.14 5.27
CA ALA A 130 -10.41 3.40 5.91
C ALA A 130 -9.35 3.81 6.93
N TYR A 131 -8.96 2.90 7.84
CA TYR A 131 -7.99 3.18 8.90
C TYR A 131 -6.56 3.35 8.38
N ALA A 132 -6.14 2.53 7.42
CA ALA A 132 -4.83 2.71 6.77
C ALA A 132 -4.75 4.07 6.07
N ARG A 133 -5.77 4.44 5.28
CA ARG A 133 -5.82 5.76 4.63
C ARG A 133 -5.81 6.91 5.64
N ALA A 134 -6.57 6.79 6.73
CA ALA A 134 -6.60 7.79 7.79
C ALA A 134 -5.24 7.94 8.50
N ALA A 135 -4.46 6.87 8.58
CA ALA A 135 -3.10 6.88 9.12
C ALA A 135 -2.03 7.35 8.11
N GLY A 136 -2.39 7.56 6.84
CA GLY A 136 -1.47 7.98 5.78
C GLY A 136 -0.78 6.83 5.04
N LEU A 137 -1.24 5.59 5.22
CA LEU A 137 -0.68 4.41 4.56
C LEU A 137 -1.31 4.21 3.18
N ALA A 138 -0.46 3.96 2.18
CA ALA A 138 -0.88 3.43 0.90
C ALA A 138 -1.24 1.94 1.00
N MET A 139 -1.94 1.40 0.01
CA MET A 139 -2.40 0.01 0.04
C MET A 139 -2.47 -0.61 -1.35
N PHE A 140 -2.35 -1.93 -1.40
CA PHE A 140 -2.55 -2.73 -2.61
C PHE A 140 -2.99 -4.16 -2.27
N GLY A 141 -3.50 -4.90 -3.25
CA GLY A 141 -3.77 -6.33 -3.14
C GLY A 141 -5.14 -6.71 -2.54
N ALA A 142 -5.98 -5.74 -2.19
CA ALA A 142 -7.38 -5.97 -1.85
C ALA A 142 -8.22 -4.73 -2.18
N GLY A 143 -9.55 -4.91 -2.24
CA GLY A 143 -10.49 -3.84 -2.52
C GLY A 143 -11.94 -4.31 -2.42
N THR A 144 -12.88 -3.39 -2.57
CA THR A 144 -14.32 -3.70 -2.52
C THR A 144 -14.83 -4.40 -3.78
N ASN A 145 -13.98 -4.45 -4.82
CA ASN A 145 -14.25 -5.13 -6.09
C ASN A 145 -12.92 -5.57 -6.73
N ARG A 146 -13.03 -6.42 -7.77
CA ARG A 146 -11.89 -6.97 -8.49
C ARG A 146 -10.96 -5.91 -9.07
N SER A 147 -11.52 -4.84 -9.64
CA SER A 147 -10.71 -3.75 -10.23
C SER A 147 -9.87 -3.02 -9.19
N GLU A 148 -10.37 -2.86 -7.97
CA GLU A 148 -9.60 -2.29 -6.86
C GLU A 148 -8.53 -3.26 -6.36
N ALA A 149 -8.88 -4.53 -6.18
CA ALA A 149 -7.97 -5.56 -5.70
C ALA A 149 -6.77 -5.79 -6.64
N GLU A 150 -7.00 -5.72 -7.95
CA GLU A 150 -5.97 -5.91 -8.98
C GLU A 150 -5.17 -4.65 -9.30
N ARG A 151 -5.55 -3.48 -8.74
CA ARG A 151 -4.88 -2.23 -9.05
C ARG A 151 -3.49 -2.18 -8.41
N PRO A 152 -2.41 -1.96 -9.17
CA PRO A 152 -1.09 -1.80 -8.60
C PRO A 152 -1.02 -0.52 -7.77
N LEU A 153 -0.25 -0.57 -6.68
CA LEU A 153 0.29 0.63 -6.07
C LEU A 153 1.41 1.16 -6.96
N LEU A 154 1.32 2.43 -7.37
CA LEU A 154 2.35 3.10 -8.16
C LEU A 154 3.18 4.00 -7.25
N VAL A 155 4.47 3.72 -7.15
CA VAL A 155 5.42 4.52 -6.39
C VAL A 155 6.32 5.27 -7.36
N GLU A 156 6.27 6.59 -7.31
CA GLU A 156 7.19 7.44 -8.08
C GLU A 156 8.55 7.45 -7.40
N THR A 157 9.58 7.07 -8.15
CA THR A 157 10.97 7.15 -7.70
C THR A 157 11.75 8.08 -8.62
N PRO A 158 12.93 8.55 -8.19
CA PRO A 158 13.84 9.27 -9.08
C PRO A 158 14.21 8.46 -10.36
N TYR A 159 14.12 7.13 -10.32
CA TYR A 159 14.46 6.21 -11.42
C TYR A 159 13.28 5.83 -12.32
N GLY A 160 12.07 6.32 -12.04
CA GLY A 160 10.84 5.98 -12.74
C GLY A 160 9.75 5.47 -11.80
N VAL A 161 8.67 4.97 -12.38
CA VAL A 161 7.52 4.47 -11.61
C VAL A 161 7.68 2.97 -11.35
N VAL A 162 7.58 2.58 -10.08
CA VAL A 162 7.55 1.17 -9.65
C VAL A 162 6.09 0.79 -9.40
N GLY A 163 5.62 -0.26 -10.09
CA GLY A 163 4.30 -0.85 -9.84
C GLY A 163 4.41 -2.04 -8.89
N ILE A 164 3.66 -1.99 -7.79
CA ILE A 164 3.61 -3.04 -6.78
C ILE A 164 2.24 -3.70 -6.83
N VAL A 165 2.22 -5.02 -6.97
CA VAL A 165 0.99 -5.82 -7.04
C VAL A 165 0.96 -6.83 -5.90
N GLY A 166 -0.24 -7.06 -5.38
CA GLY A 166 -0.51 -8.10 -4.39
C GLY A 166 -1.23 -9.25 -5.07
N LEU A 167 -0.79 -10.47 -4.83
CA LEU A 167 -1.39 -11.68 -5.37
C LEU A 167 -1.82 -12.58 -4.22
N GLY A 168 -3.12 -12.69 -4.02
CA GLY A 168 -3.75 -13.55 -3.01
C GLY A 168 -4.71 -14.53 -3.66
N MET A 169 -4.98 -15.65 -3.00
CA MET A 169 -5.84 -16.73 -3.51
C MET A 169 -7.26 -16.72 -2.92
N ASN A 170 -7.74 -15.57 -2.43
CA ASN A 170 -9.02 -15.47 -1.70
C ASN A 170 -10.22 -15.33 -2.63
#